data_AF-A0A3A9B6R5-F1
#
_entry.id   AF-A0A3A9B6R5-F1
#
_cell.length_a   1.000
_cell.length_b   1.000
_cell.length_c   1.000
_cell.angle_alpha   90.00
_cell.angle_beta   90.00
_cell.angle_gamma   90.00
#
_symmetry.space_group_name_H-M   'P 1'
#
loop_
_entity.id
_entity.type
_entity.pdbx_description
1 polymer ?
#
loop_
_entity_poly.entity_id
_entity_poly.type
_entity_poly.pdbx_seq_one_letter_code
_entity_poly.pdbx_strand_id
1 'polypeptide(L)'
;MRRREAIEKELEETRTRLGLYLNQEENLLSKRGVQSYSIGTRNIQRYNLDLKAIQEMIAKLHQRVTELEAELTGGSSRRAVGVVPRDW
;
A
#
# COMPACT_ATOMS: atom_id res chain seq x y z
N MET A 1 -22.99 12.61 -9.31
CA MET A 1 -22.67 12.00 -8.00
C MET A 1 -22.70 10.50 -8.18
N ARG A 2 -21.62 9.78 -7.85
CA ARG A 2 -21.62 8.30 -7.90
C ARG A 2 -22.64 7.78 -6.88
N ARG A 3 -23.26 6.62 -7.16
CA ARG A 3 -24.13 5.95 -6.18
C ARG A 3 -23.29 5.56 -4.97
N ARG A 4 -23.77 5.84 -3.76
CA ARG A 4 -23.08 5.51 -2.50
C ARG A 4 -22.66 4.04 -2.45
N GLU A 5 -23.53 3.12 -2.87
CA GLU A 5 -23.25 1.68 -2.98
C GLU A 5 -22.04 1.37 -3.87
N ALA A 6 -21.85 2.13 -4.96
CA ALA A 6 -20.71 1.93 -5.85
C ALA A 6 -19.39 2.39 -5.20
N ILE A 7 -19.43 3.46 -4.40
CA ILE A 7 -18.27 3.95 -3.65
C ILE A 7 -17.91 2.97 -2.52
N GLU A 8 -18.91 2.43 -1.82
CA GLU A 8 -18.72 1.41 -0.77
C GLU A 8 -18.07 0.14 -1.32
N LYS A 9 -18.55 -0.33 -2.47
CA LYS A 9 -17.97 -1.49 -3.16
C LYS A 9 -16.52 -1.22 -3.59
N GLU A 10 -16.25 -0.06 -4.19
CA GLU A 10 -14.89 0.32 -4.61
C GLU A 10 -13.93 0.44 -3.41
N LEU A 11 -14.42 0.95 -2.28
CA LEU A 11 -13.67 1.06 -1.03
C LEU A 11 -13.30 -0.33 -0.48
N GLU A 12 -14.25 -1.27 -0.49
CA GLU A 12 -14.02 -2.65 -0.03
C GLU A 12 -12.99 -3.38 -0.91
N GLU A 13 -13.11 -3.27 -2.23
CA GLU A 13 -12.15 -3.83 -3.19
C GLU A 13 -10.75 -3.24 -2.98
N THR A 14 -10.67 -1.92 -2.78
CA THR A 14 -9.39 -1.21 -2.55
C THR A 14 -8.74 -1.62 -1.23
N ARG A 15 -9.53 -1.76 -0.15
CA ARG A 15 -9.04 -2.25 1.16
C ARG A 15 -8.55 -3.69 1.09
N THR A 16 -9.30 -4.56 0.40
CA THR A 16 -8.91 -5.95 0.18
C THR A 16 -7.58 -6.03 -0.55
N ARG A 17 -7.43 -5.25 -1.63
CA ARG A 17 -6.20 -5.17 -2.39
C ARG A 17 -5.04 -4.63 -1.55
N LEU A 18 -5.26 -3.58 -0.77
CA LEU A 18 -4.25 -3.03 0.14
C LEU A 18 -3.74 -4.09 1.12
N GLY A 19 -4.64 -4.89 1.71
CA GLY A 19 -4.26 -5.99 2.59
C GLY A 19 -3.35 -7.03 1.92
N LEU A 20 -3.57 -7.34 0.64
CA LEU A 20 -2.70 -8.25 -0.11
C LEU A 20 -1.27 -7.69 -0.26
N TYR A 21 -1.14 -6.39 -0.57
CA TYR A 21 0.17 -5.76 -0.70
C TYR A 21 0.90 -5.64 0.65
N LEU A 22 0.18 -5.34 1.74
CA LEU A 22 0.75 -5.31 3.08
C LEU A 22 1.26 -6.69 3.51
N ASN A 23 0.48 -7.75 3.28
CA ASN A 23 0.91 -9.12 3.54
C ASN A 23 2.13 -9.49 2.67
N GLN A 24 2.17 -9.05 1.42
CA GLN A 24 3.31 -9.29 0.54
C GLN A 24 4.56 -8.55 1.04
N GLU A 25 4.43 -7.30 1.48
CA GLU A 25 5.50 -6.52 2.09
C GLU A 25 6.03 -7.22 3.36
N GLU A 26 5.14 -7.65 4.26
CA GLU A 26 5.50 -8.40 5.46
C GLU A 26 6.25 -9.70 5.13
N ASN A 27 5.81 -10.43 4.10
CA ASN A 27 6.53 -11.62 3.63
C ASN A 27 7.93 -11.32 3.08
N LEU A 28 8.12 -10.17 2.43
CA LEU A 28 9.44 -9.75 1.96
C LEU A 28 10.34 -9.27 3.10
N LEU A 29 9.79 -8.53 4.05
CA LEU A 29 10.50 -8.03 5.23
C LEU A 29 10.86 -9.15 6.21
N SER A 30 9.97 -10.13 6.43
CA SER A 30 10.22 -11.29 7.31
C SER A 30 11.25 -12.27 6.73
N LYS A 31 11.35 -12.34 5.40
CA LYS A 31 12.42 -13.09 4.71
C LYS A 31 13.83 -12.50 4.90
N ARG A 32 14.02 -11.45 5.72
CA ARG A 32 15.35 -11.01 6.22
C ARG A 32 16.17 -12.09 6.93
N GLY A 33 15.61 -13.28 7.17
CA GLY A 33 16.32 -14.47 7.66
C GLY A 33 16.73 -15.51 6.60
N VAL A 34 16.44 -15.33 5.31
CA VAL A 34 16.88 -16.30 4.29
C VAL A 34 18.30 -15.96 3.83
N GLN A 35 19.25 -16.44 4.63
CA GLN A 35 20.63 -16.83 4.25
C GLN A 35 21.19 -16.13 3.00
N SER A 36 22.00 -15.10 3.21
CA SER A 36 22.88 -14.56 2.18
C SER A 36 23.96 -15.59 1.82
N TYR A 37 23.62 -16.61 1.03
CA TYR A 37 24.61 -17.29 0.22
C TYR A 37 24.63 -16.60 -1.14
N SER A 38 25.52 -15.63 -1.21
CA SER A 38 25.90 -14.93 -2.43
C SER A 38 26.39 -15.94 -3.46
N ILE A 39 25.51 -16.41 -4.35
CA ILE A 39 25.91 -16.94 -5.64
C ILE A 39 25.77 -15.80 -6.66
N GLY A 40 26.81 -14.97 -6.70
CA GLY A 40 26.91 -13.83 -7.62
C GLY A 40 26.15 -12.57 -7.21
N THR A 41 26.52 -11.46 -7.85
CA THR A 41 26.10 -10.07 -7.59
C THR A 41 24.65 -9.74 -8.01
N ARG A 42 23.89 -10.72 -8.52
CA ARG A 42 22.65 -10.49 -9.27
C ARG A 42 21.34 -10.66 -8.50
N ASN A 43 21.40 -10.97 -7.20
CA ASN A 43 20.19 -11.31 -6.41
C ASN A 43 19.62 -10.11 -5.61
N ILE A 44 20.48 -9.28 -5.02
CA ILE A 44 20.05 -8.15 -4.15
C ILE A 44 19.27 -7.08 -4.94
N GLN A 45 19.60 -6.88 -6.23
CA GLN A 45 18.97 -5.84 -7.06
C GLN A 45 17.52 -6.15 -7.44
N ARG A 46 17.11 -7.44 -7.57
CA ARG A 46 15.71 -7.79 -7.86
C ARG A 46 14.80 -7.52 -6.66
N TYR A 47 15.22 -7.98 -5.47
CA TYR A 47 14.41 -7.83 -4.26
C TYR A 47 14.16 -6.36 -3.88
N ASN A 48 15.15 -5.49 -4.06
CA ASN A 48 14.97 -4.06 -3.79
C ASN A 48 14.04 -3.36 -4.81
N LEU A 49 14.02 -3.82 -6.06
CA LEU A 49 13.08 -3.32 -7.07
C LEU A 49 11.64 -3.73 -6.73
N ASP A 50 11.46 -4.98 -6.31
CA ASP A 50 10.15 -5.55 -5.95
C ASP A 50 9.57 -4.89 -4.69
N LEU A 51 10.38 -4.68 -3.65
CA LEU A 51 9.94 -4.04 -2.41
C LEU A 51 9.51 -2.59 -2.65
N LYS A 52 10.30 -1.81 -3.39
CA LYS A 52 9.98 -0.41 -3.70
C LYS A 52 8.68 -0.31 -4.49
N ALA A 53 8.46 -1.19 -5.47
CA ALA A 53 7.24 -1.20 -6.26
C ALA A 53 5.99 -1.53 -5.41
N ILE A 54 6.13 -2.44 -4.45
CA ILE A 54 5.06 -2.78 -3.49
C ILE A 54 4.73 -1.57 -2.61
N GLN A 55 5.74 -0.90 -2.06
CA GLN A 55 5.57 0.29 -1.22
C GLN A 55 4.88 1.44 -1.97
N GLU A 56 5.28 1.69 -3.22
CA GLU A 56 4.62 2.68 -4.07
C GLU A 56 3.15 2.34 -4.33
N MET A 57 2.82 1.05 -4.50
CA MET A 57 1.44 0.62 -4.69
C MET A 57 0.62 0.75 -3.40
N ILE A 58 1.20 0.42 -2.25
CA ILE A 58 0.59 0.61 -0.92
C ILE A 58 0.23 2.08 -0.73
N ALA A 59 1.15 3.01 -1.00
CA ALA A 59 0.91 4.45 -0.90
C ALA A 59 -0.25 4.91 -1.79
N LYS A 60 -0.29 4.46 -3.05
CA LYS A 60 -1.40 4.76 -3.98
C LYS A 60 -2.74 4.23 -3.49
N LEU A 61 -2.78 3.01 -2.97
CA LEU A 61 -4.00 2.40 -2.45
C LEU A 61 -4.48 3.11 -1.18
N HIS A 62 -3.58 3.51 -0.28
CA HIS A 62 -3.94 4.33 0.88
C HIS A 62 -4.55 5.66 0.48
N GLN A 63 -3.95 6.36 -0.48
CA GLN A 63 -4.51 7.60 -1.01
C GLN A 63 -5.89 7.37 -1.63
N ARG A 64 -6.08 6.26 -2.36
CA ARG A 64 -7.38 5.95 -2.95
C ARG A 64 -8.45 5.68 -1.89
N VAL A 65 -8.11 4.97 -0.81
CA VAL A 65 -9.01 4.73 0.32
C VAL A 65 -9.43 6.05 0.96
N THR A 66 -8.49 6.97 1.22
CA THR A 66 -8.82 8.26 1.85
C THR A 66 -9.68 9.15 0.96
N GLU A 67 -9.45 9.15 -0.36
CA GLU A 67 -10.30 9.82 -1.34
C GLU A 67 -11.73 9.27 -1.36
N LEU A 68 -11.87 7.93 -1.38
CA LEU A 68 -13.18 7.28 -1.39
C LEU A 68 -13.95 7.52 -0.08
N GLU A 69 -13.27 7.48 1.07
CA GLU A 69 -13.87 7.82 2.36
C GLU A 69 -14.29 9.30 2.43
N ALA A 70 -13.51 10.21 1.84
CA ALA A 70 -13.86 11.62 1.75
C ALA A 70 -15.09 11.85 0.85
N GLU A 71 -15.14 11.17 -0.31
CA GLU A 71 -16.30 11.20 -1.23
C GLU A 71 -17.56 10.68 -0.53
N LEU A 72 -17.43 9.63 0.28
CA LEU A 72 -18.53 9.02 1.03
C LEU A 72 -19.03 9.86 2.21
N THR A 73 -18.12 10.58 2.88
CA THR A 73 -18.46 11.47 4.01
C THR A 73 -18.92 12.87 3.58
N GLY A 74 -18.94 13.16 2.26
CA GLY A 74 -19.32 14.47 1.73
C GLY A 74 -18.33 15.59 2.12
N GLY A 75 -17.11 15.23 2.49
CA GLY A 75 -16.12 16.13 3.09
C GLY A 75 -15.46 17.04 2.07
N SER A 76 -15.92 18.28 2.01
CA SER A 76 -15.31 19.42 1.30
C SER A 76 -13.78 19.49 1.40
N SER A 77 -13.12 19.57 0.24
CA SER A 77 -11.84 20.20 -0.20
C SER A 77 -10.66 20.52 0.77
N ARG A 78 -10.72 20.35 2.09
CA ARG A 78 -9.65 20.78 3.01
C ARG A 78 -9.43 19.76 4.13
N ARG A 79 -8.66 18.71 3.87
CA ARG A 79 -8.05 17.87 4.92
C ARG A 79 -6.54 17.97 4.81
N ALA A 80 -5.93 18.62 5.81
CA ALA A 80 -4.50 18.59 6.03
C ALA A 80 -4.07 17.14 6.30
N VAL A 81 -3.11 16.64 5.52
CA VAL A 81 -2.61 15.27 5.63
C VAL A 81 -1.51 15.25 6.68
N GLY A 82 -1.78 14.70 7.86
CA GLY A 82 -0.76 14.39 8.86
C GLY A 82 -0.03 13.13 8.43
N VAL A 83 1.17 13.28 7.87
CA VAL A 83 2.08 12.15 7.65
C VAL A 83 2.45 11.61 9.02
N VAL A 84 2.04 10.37 9.32
CA VAL A 84 2.57 9.63 10.47
C VAL A 84 3.91 9.05 10.03
N PRO A 85 5.05 9.54 10.52
CA PRO A 85 6.32 8.89 10.27
C PRO A 85 6.26 7.53 10.99
N ARG A 86 6.26 6.44 10.23
CA ARG A 86 6.43 5.11 10.82
C ARG A 86 7.91 4.93 11.07
N ASP A 87 8.30 5.06 12.34
CA ASP A 87 9.67 4.83 12.79
C ASP A 87 10.11 3.39 12.49
N TRP A 88 11.39 3.34 12.14
CA TRP A 88 12.25 2.24 11.71
C TRP A 88 12.60 1.25 12.83
#